data_AF-A0A1S2LMJ4-F1
#
_entry.id   AF-A0A1S2LMJ4-F1
#
_cell.length_a   1.000
_cell.length_b   1.000
_cell.length_c   1.000
_cell.angle_alpha   90.00
_cell.angle_beta   90.00
_cell.angle_gamma   90.00
#
_symmetry.space_group_name_H-M   'P 1'
#
loop_
_entity.id
_entity.type
_entity.pdbx_description
1 polymer ?
#
loop_
_entity_poly.entity_id
_entity_poly.type
_entity_poly.pdbx_seq_one_letter_code
_entity_poly.pdbx_strand_id
1 'polypeptide(L)'
;MDDHLISKKDLLNETGISYGQLYRWKRKNLVPEEWFVRKSTFTGQETFFPREKILERIDKIINLKDGLSLDELADMFSDSPTDLTLSKEELIKRNIVSKTSLDVFVETVGDRSEYSFDLILYVYVLDDLLQSGEIGFEEGKQILQSLIDHYPKFQQKGCVLLVIRKMGTAVVLLVSSGEEIYLEKTAKIAVKYSISTAIERLKKIVHV
;
A
#
# COMPACT_ATOMS: atom_id res chain seq x y z
N MET A 1 -22.79 13.76 -2.97
CA MET A 1 -22.73 14.38 -1.62
C MET A 1 -21.66 15.45 -1.72
N ASP A 2 -21.96 16.65 -1.22
CA ASP A 2 -21.23 17.90 -1.52
C ASP A 2 -19.71 17.77 -1.52
N ASP A 3 -19.10 18.03 -2.67
CA ASP A 3 -17.65 18.17 -2.82
C ASP A 3 -17.21 19.34 -1.95
N HIS A 4 -16.79 19.07 -0.71
CA HIS A 4 -16.09 20.05 0.12
C HIS A 4 -14.77 20.41 -0.55
N LEU A 5 -14.83 21.40 -1.43
CA LEU A 5 -13.69 21.91 -2.16
C LEU A 5 -13.07 23.07 -1.40
N ILE A 6 -11.75 23.09 -1.33
CA ILE A 6 -10.97 24.20 -0.80
C ILE A 6 -10.34 24.96 -1.95
N SER A 7 -10.37 26.29 -1.89
CA SER A 7 -9.68 27.11 -2.89
C SER A 7 -8.17 26.98 -2.70
N LYS A 8 -7.40 27.14 -3.79
CA LYS A 8 -5.94 27.20 -3.71
C LYS A 8 -5.45 28.21 -2.68
N LYS A 9 -6.12 29.36 -2.56
CA LYS A 9 -5.73 30.41 -1.63
C LYS A 9 -5.90 29.96 -0.18
N ASP A 10 -7.03 29.34 0.13
CA ASP A 10 -7.34 28.85 1.48
C ASP A 10 -6.46 27.66 1.84
N LEU A 11 -6.18 26.77 0.88
CA LEU A 11 -5.27 25.64 1.06
C LEU A 11 -3.87 26.08 1.51
N LEU A 12 -3.29 27.09 0.83
CA LEU A 12 -1.96 27.61 1.18
C LEU A 12 -1.96 28.30 2.55
N ASN A 13 -3.06 28.96 2.92
CA ASN A 13 -3.22 29.59 4.23
C ASN A 13 -3.38 28.57 5.36
N GLU A 14 -4.21 27.53 5.17
CA GLU A 14 -4.48 26.50 6.19
C GLU A 14 -3.26 25.60 6.43
N THR A 15 -2.50 25.27 5.38
CA THR A 15 -1.36 24.32 5.49
C THR A 15 0.00 24.99 5.67
N GLY A 16 0.08 26.32 5.50
CA GLY A 16 1.33 27.08 5.63
C GLY A 16 2.37 26.81 4.53
N ILE A 17 2.03 26.04 3.49
CA ILE A 17 2.95 25.78 2.37
C ILE A 17 2.97 26.94 1.37
N SER A 18 4.12 27.15 0.72
CA SER A 18 4.21 28.13 -0.37
C SER A 18 3.61 27.61 -1.67
N TYR A 19 3.17 28.52 -2.55
CA TYR A 19 2.72 28.17 -3.90
C TYR A 19 3.78 27.39 -4.69
N GLY A 20 5.06 27.75 -4.53
CA GLY A 20 6.17 27.05 -5.17
C GLY A 20 6.28 25.60 -4.73
N GLN A 21 6.07 25.30 -3.44
CA GLN A 21 6.06 23.92 -2.92
C GLN A 21 4.92 23.11 -3.53
N LEU A 22 3.69 23.62 -3.50
CA LEU A 22 2.53 22.94 -4.09
C LEU A 22 2.75 22.60 -5.57
N TYR A 23 3.36 23.52 -6.32
CA TYR A 23 3.64 23.29 -7.74
C TYR A 23 4.85 22.38 -8.00
N ARG A 24 5.87 22.39 -7.14
CA ARG A 24 6.95 21.38 -7.17
C ARG A 24 6.40 19.99 -6.88
N TRP A 25 5.49 19.87 -5.92
CA TRP A 25 4.82 18.62 -5.58
C TRP A 25 3.94 18.10 -6.71
N LYS A 26 3.20 18.97 -7.39
CA LYS A 26 2.50 18.61 -8.64
C LYS A 26 3.46 18.00 -9.68
N ARG A 27 4.58 18.66 -9.96
CA ARG A 27 5.56 18.20 -10.96
C ARG A 27 6.27 16.90 -10.59
N LYS A 28 6.32 16.57 -9.31
CA LYS A 28 6.90 15.35 -8.76
C LYS A 28 5.85 14.26 -8.48
N ASN A 29 4.62 14.40 -8.98
CA ASN A 29 3.51 13.47 -8.77
C ASN A 29 3.15 13.22 -7.29
N LEU A 30 3.55 14.11 -6.38
CA LEU A 30 3.21 14.02 -4.95
C LEU A 30 1.74 14.35 -4.68
N VAL A 31 1.16 15.21 -5.52
CA VAL A 31 -0.25 15.58 -5.54
C VAL A 31 -0.81 15.30 -6.93
N PRO A 32 -1.84 14.46 -7.08
CA PRO A 32 -2.43 14.13 -8.37
C PRO A 32 -2.90 15.36 -9.15
N GLU A 33 -2.66 15.39 -10.46
CA GLU A 33 -3.09 16.51 -11.30
C GLU A 33 -4.61 16.65 -11.38
N GLU A 34 -5.33 15.53 -11.32
CA GLU A 34 -6.79 15.46 -11.27
C GLU A 34 -7.40 16.24 -10.09
N TRP A 35 -6.67 16.43 -8.98
CA TRP A 35 -7.15 17.21 -7.84
C TRP A 35 -7.11 18.71 -8.10
N PHE A 36 -6.45 19.18 -9.17
CA PHE A 36 -6.39 20.59 -9.56
C PHE A 36 -7.62 20.97 -10.41
N VAL A 37 -8.79 21.06 -9.77
CA VAL A 37 -10.05 21.36 -10.44
C VAL A 37 -10.13 22.85 -10.75
N ARG A 38 -10.03 23.23 -12.02
CA ARG A 38 -10.21 24.63 -12.44
C ARG A 38 -11.70 24.95 -12.57
N LYS A 39 -12.17 25.97 -11.86
CA LYS A 39 -13.52 26.50 -11.98
C LYS A 39 -13.47 27.98 -12.37
N SER A 40 -14.37 28.38 -13.26
CA SER A 40 -14.57 29.80 -13.60
C SER A 40 -15.30 30.49 -12.44
N THR A 41 -14.67 31.52 -11.86
CA THR A 41 -15.25 32.39 -10.84
C THR A 41 -15.54 33.78 -11.43
N PHE A 42 -16.30 34.60 -10.71
CA PHE A 42 -16.69 35.94 -11.15
C PHE A 42 -15.48 36.85 -11.44
N THR A 43 -14.33 36.57 -10.82
CA THR A 43 -13.08 37.34 -10.95
C THR A 43 -12.00 36.63 -11.78
N GLY A 44 -12.28 35.48 -12.41
CA GLY A 44 -11.31 34.79 -13.26
C GLY A 44 -11.45 33.26 -13.26
N GLN A 45 -10.34 32.55 -13.43
CA GLN A 45 -10.28 31.10 -13.20
C GLN A 45 -9.56 30.82 -11.88
N GLU A 46 -10.21 30.08 -11.00
CA GLU A 46 -9.63 29.62 -9.74
C GLU A 46 -9.43 28.11 -9.75
N THR A 47 -8.48 27.63 -8.95
CA THR A 47 -8.23 26.20 -8.77
C THR A 47 -8.72 25.78 -7.39
N PHE A 48 -9.49 24.71 -7.38
CA PHE A 48 -10.09 24.10 -6.21
C PHE A 48 -9.55 22.68 -6.05
N PHE A 49 -9.54 22.19 -4.80
CA PHE A 49 -9.04 20.87 -4.44
C PHE A 49 -10.06 20.15 -3.54
N PRO A 50 -10.18 18.82 -3.59
CA PRO A 50 -10.97 18.06 -2.62
C PRO A 50 -10.35 18.23 -1.23
N ARG A 51 -11.03 18.95 -0.34
CA ARG A 51 -10.49 19.50 0.92
C ARG A 51 -9.86 18.42 1.80
N GLU A 52 -10.60 17.34 2.06
CA GLU A 52 -10.12 16.26 2.93
C GLU A 52 -8.88 15.57 2.34
N LYS A 53 -8.97 15.15 1.08
CA LYS A 53 -7.87 14.45 0.39
C LYS A 53 -6.60 15.29 0.31
N ILE A 54 -6.72 16.58 -0.02
CA ILE A 54 -5.55 17.45 -0.19
C ILE A 54 -4.91 17.82 1.15
N LEU A 55 -5.70 18.08 2.19
CA LEU A 55 -5.17 18.43 3.51
C LEU A 55 -4.45 17.24 4.13
N GLU A 56 -5.04 16.04 4.08
CA GLU A 56 -4.39 14.81 4.56
C GLU A 56 -3.10 14.52 3.79
N ARG A 57 -3.10 14.71 2.47
CA ARG A 57 -1.91 14.52 1.63
C ARG A 57 -0.81 15.51 1.99
N ILE A 58 -1.13 16.79 2.17
CA ILE A 58 -0.14 17.82 2.53
C ILE A 58 0.45 17.56 3.91
N ASP A 59 -0.38 17.21 4.89
CA ASP A 59 0.06 16.87 6.24
C ASP A 59 1.05 15.68 6.22
N LYS A 60 0.72 14.62 5.47
CA LYS A 60 1.64 13.48 5.24
C LYS A 60 2.97 13.92 4.62
N ILE A 61 2.94 14.79 3.60
CA ILE A 61 4.16 15.27 2.95
C ILE A 61 5.03 16.10 3.92
N ILE A 62 4.41 16.95 4.75
CA ILE A 62 5.13 17.78 5.72
C ILE A 62 5.75 16.92 6.83
N ASN A 63 4.98 16.00 7.40
CA ASN A 63 5.44 15.13 8.49
C ASN A 63 6.57 14.18 8.06
N LEU A 64 6.62 13.77 6.78
CA LEU A 64 7.68 12.92 6.24
C LEU A 64 8.93 13.70 5.77
N LYS A 65 8.85 15.04 5.66
CA LYS A 65 9.94 15.89 5.16
C LYS A 65 11.11 16.03 6.14
N ASP A 66 10.91 15.75 7.43
CA ASP A 66 11.94 15.91 8.47
C ASP A 66 13.08 14.87 8.40
N GLY A 67 13.12 14.02 7.38
CA GLY A 67 14.25 13.11 7.13
C GLY A 67 14.46 12.66 5.68
N LEU A 68 13.70 13.16 4.71
CA LEU A 68 13.70 12.64 3.32
C LEU A 68 13.67 13.76 2.27
N SER A 69 14.29 13.49 1.11
CA SER A 69 14.31 14.38 -0.06
C SER A 69 12.98 14.35 -0.82
N LEU A 70 12.72 15.39 -1.63
CA LEU A 70 11.50 15.48 -2.45
C LEU A 70 11.40 14.36 -3.50
N ASP A 71 12.52 13.77 -3.90
CA ASP A 71 12.56 12.67 -4.87
C ASP A 71 12.25 11.34 -4.19
N GLU A 72 12.77 11.10 -2.98
CA GLU A 72 12.41 9.92 -2.17
C GLU A 72 10.92 9.96 -1.77
N LEU A 73 10.38 11.14 -1.46
CA LEU A 73 8.94 11.30 -1.24
C LEU A 73 8.15 11.00 -2.53
N ALA A 74 8.63 11.48 -3.69
CA ALA A 74 7.94 11.25 -4.98
C ALA A 74 7.85 9.75 -5.31
N ASP A 75 8.91 9.00 -5.03
CA ASP A 75 8.90 7.54 -5.16
C ASP A 75 7.90 6.92 -4.18
N MET A 76 7.87 7.30 -2.89
CA MET A 76 6.91 6.78 -1.90
C MET A 76 5.43 7.04 -2.25
N PHE A 77 5.12 8.21 -2.85
CA PHE A 77 3.75 8.58 -3.21
C PHE A 77 3.34 8.16 -4.62
N SER A 78 4.30 7.89 -5.52
CA SER A 78 4.03 7.28 -6.84
C SER A 78 3.85 5.76 -6.76
N ASP A 79 4.33 5.15 -5.67
CA ASP A 79 4.37 3.69 -5.48
C ASP A 79 3.21 3.08 -4.69
N SER A 80 2.13 3.83 -4.45
CA SER A 80 0.87 3.22 -4.01
C SER A 80 -0.23 3.63 -4.99
N PRO A 81 -0.82 2.69 -5.74
CA PRO A 81 -2.05 2.98 -6.46
C PRO A 81 -3.16 3.10 -5.42
N THR A 82 -3.21 4.24 -4.73
CA THR A 82 -4.14 4.51 -3.63
C THR A 82 -5.59 4.52 -4.11
N ASP A 83 -5.81 4.68 -5.43
CA ASP A 83 -7.13 4.64 -6.08
C ASP A 83 -7.45 3.30 -6.77
N LEU A 84 -6.58 2.28 -6.64
CA LEU A 84 -6.88 0.96 -7.17
C LEU A 84 -7.74 0.17 -6.17
N THR A 85 -9.00 0.03 -6.53
CA THR A 85 -9.95 -0.92 -5.93
C THR A 85 -10.39 -1.92 -6.99
N LEU A 86 -10.26 -3.22 -6.70
CA LEU A 86 -10.74 -4.30 -7.59
C LEU A 86 -11.78 -5.17 -6.89
N SER A 87 -12.71 -5.72 -7.66
CA SER A 87 -13.65 -6.73 -7.15
C SER A 87 -13.02 -8.12 -7.10
N LYS A 88 -13.64 -9.05 -6.35
CA LYS A 88 -13.22 -10.46 -6.29
C LYS A 88 -13.18 -11.10 -7.69
N GLU A 89 -14.17 -10.79 -8.53
CA GLU A 89 -14.29 -11.32 -9.89
C GLU A 89 -13.16 -10.79 -10.78
N GLU A 90 -12.77 -9.52 -10.63
CA GLU A 90 -11.67 -8.94 -11.40
C GLU A 90 -10.32 -9.56 -11.03
N LEU A 91 -10.09 -9.80 -9.74
CA LEU A 91 -8.88 -10.46 -9.25
C LEU A 91 -8.68 -11.85 -9.88
N ILE A 92 -9.75 -12.63 -9.97
CA ILE A 92 -9.72 -13.95 -10.62
C ILE A 92 -9.58 -13.80 -12.14
N LYS A 93 -10.39 -12.93 -12.77
CA LYS A 93 -10.42 -12.76 -14.24
C LYS A 93 -9.08 -12.29 -14.80
N ARG A 94 -8.38 -11.43 -14.06
CA ARG A 94 -7.04 -10.93 -14.43
C ARG A 94 -5.92 -11.90 -14.07
N ASN A 95 -6.23 -13.08 -13.51
CA ASN A 95 -5.25 -14.05 -12.99
C ASN A 95 -4.27 -13.42 -11.99
N ILE A 96 -4.75 -12.50 -11.14
CA ILE A 96 -3.94 -11.91 -10.09
C ILE A 96 -3.80 -12.88 -8.93
N VAL A 97 -4.89 -13.57 -8.58
CA VAL A 97 -4.93 -14.60 -7.51
C VAL A 97 -5.86 -15.73 -7.88
N SER A 98 -5.58 -16.93 -7.37
CA SER A 98 -6.48 -18.08 -7.52
C SER A 98 -7.73 -17.97 -6.65
N LYS A 99 -8.79 -18.68 -7.06
CA LYS A 99 -10.03 -18.79 -6.28
C LYS A 99 -9.77 -19.38 -4.89
N THR A 100 -8.91 -20.39 -4.79
CA THR A 100 -8.56 -21.05 -3.54
C THR A 100 -7.98 -20.07 -2.52
N SER A 101 -7.04 -19.22 -2.95
CA SER A 101 -6.42 -18.21 -2.07
C SER A 101 -7.42 -17.14 -1.62
N LEU A 102 -8.35 -16.74 -2.50
CA LEU A 102 -9.45 -15.86 -2.12
C LEU A 102 -10.40 -16.49 -1.11
N ASP A 103 -10.70 -17.79 -1.25
CA ASP A 103 -11.57 -18.48 -0.30
C ASP A 103 -10.92 -18.58 1.09
N VAL A 104 -9.60 -18.83 1.16
CA VAL A 104 -8.81 -18.76 2.40
C VAL A 104 -8.84 -17.34 3.01
N PHE A 105 -8.73 -16.31 2.16
CA PHE A 105 -8.82 -14.93 2.62
C PHE A 105 -10.19 -14.61 3.21
N VAL A 106 -11.28 -14.99 2.53
CA VAL A 106 -12.66 -14.76 3.00
C VAL A 106 -12.92 -15.50 4.31
N GLU A 107 -12.40 -16.72 4.47
CA GLU A 107 -12.51 -17.48 5.72
C GLU A 107 -11.78 -16.79 6.89
N THR A 108 -10.65 -16.13 6.62
CA THR A 108 -9.77 -15.53 7.64
C THR A 108 -10.21 -14.11 8.02
N VAL A 109 -10.51 -13.28 7.02
CA VAL A 109 -10.69 -11.83 7.17
C VAL A 109 -12.16 -11.41 7.03
N GLY A 110 -12.99 -12.30 6.47
CA GLY A 110 -14.38 -12.03 6.10
C GLY A 110 -14.51 -11.57 4.65
N ASP A 111 -15.73 -11.70 4.13
CA ASP A 111 -16.04 -11.34 2.75
C ASP A 111 -16.01 -9.83 2.54
N ARG A 112 -15.51 -9.42 1.36
CA ARG A 112 -15.31 -8.01 0.98
C ARG A 112 -15.79 -7.81 -0.45
N SER A 113 -16.54 -6.74 -0.67
CA SER A 113 -17.01 -6.34 -2.01
C SER A 113 -15.88 -5.75 -2.85
N GLU A 114 -14.96 -5.02 -2.23
CA GLU A 114 -13.86 -4.32 -2.89
C GLU A 114 -12.54 -4.55 -2.14
N TYR A 115 -11.46 -4.69 -2.89
CA TYR A 115 -10.11 -4.92 -2.39
C TYR A 115 -9.24 -3.71 -2.75
N SER A 116 -8.73 -3.02 -1.72
CA SER A 116 -7.70 -1.99 -1.89
C SER A 116 -6.36 -2.63 -2.25
N PHE A 117 -5.40 -1.84 -2.75
CA PHE A 117 -4.07 -2.34 -3.10
C PHE A 117 -3.40 -3.17 -1.99
N ASP A 118 -3.52 -2.75 -0.72
CA ASP A 118 -2.94 -3.51 0.40
C ASP A 118 -3.61 -4.88 0.56
N LEU A 119 -4.94 -4.95 0.44
CA LEU A 119 -5.65 -6.22 0.49
C LEU A 119 -5.31 -7.10 -0.71
N ILE A 120 -5.20 -6.52 -1.91
CA ILE A 120 -4.76 -7.23 -3.11
C ILE A 120 -3.34 -7.78 -2.89
N LEU A 121 -2.44 -6.99 -2.32
CA LEU A 121 -1.09 -7.41 -1.97
C LEU A 121 -1.11 -8.60 -1.00
N TYR A 122 -1.93 -8.55 0.06
CA TYR A 122 -1.99 -9.65 1.03
C TYR A 122 -2.50 -10.95 0.41
N VAL A 123 -3.55 -10.90 -0.41
CA VAL A 123 -4.05 -12.10 -1.12
C VAL A 123 -3.05 -12.56 -2.18
N TYR A 124 -2.36 -11.65 -2.85
CA TYR A 124 -1.32 -11.97 -3.83
C TYR A 124 -0.13 -12.71 -3.20
N VAL A 125 0.37 -12.22 -2.07
CA VAL A 125 1.43 -12.88 -1.31
C VAL A 125 0.97 -14.25 -0.82
N LEU A 126 -0.26 -14.36 -0.32
CA LEU A 126 -0.83 -15.66 0.06
C LEU A 126 -0.87 -16.62 -1.13
N ASP A 127 -1.34 -16.16 -2.29
CA ASP A 127 -1.47 -17.00 -3.49
C ASP A 127 -0.13 -17.50 -4.00
N ASP A 128 0.88 -16.63 -4.09
CA ASP A 128 2.24 -16.98 -4.50
C ASP A 128 2.83 -18.05 -3.56
N LEU A 129 2.63 -17.89 -2.25
CA LEU A 129 3.13 -18.84 -1.26
C LEU A 129 2.37 -20.17 -1.26
N LEU A 130 1.04 -20.17 -1.39
CA LEU A 130 0.27 -21.41 -1.50
C LEU A 130 0.62 -22.18 -2.78
N GLN A 131 0.80 -21.48 -3.90
CA GLN A 131 1.19 -22.10 -5.17
C GLN A 131 2.62 -22.64 -5.15
N SER A 132 3.53 -22.03 -4.38
CA SER A 132 4.89 -22.56 -4.20
C SER A 132 4.93 -23.93 -3.51
N GLY A 133 3.88 -24.27 -2.75
CA GLY A 133 3.82 -25.48 -1.92
C GLY A 133 4.69 -25.43 -0.66
N GLU A 134 5.34 -24.30 -0.37
CA GLU A 134 6.16 -24.13 0.85
C GLU A 134 5.32 -24.04 2.13
N ILE A 135 4.06 -23.60 1.99
CA ILE A 135 3.11 -23.42 3.09
C ILE A 135 1.80 -24.19 2.89
N GLY A 136 1.17 -24.53 4.01
CA GLY A 136 -0.20 -25.05 4.04
C GLY A 136 -1.25 -23.95 4.26
N PHE A 137 -2.54 -24.32 4.20
CA PHE A 137 -3.64 -23.38 4.41
C PHE A 137 -3.62 -22.70 5.77
N GLU A 138 -3.39 -23.45 6.86
CA GLU A 138 -3.34 -22.88 8.21
C GLU A 138 -2.19 -21.87 8.39
N GLU A 139 -1.03 -22.13 7.80
CA GLU A 139 0.08 -21.17 7.76
C GLU A 139 -0.28 -19.95 6.91
N GLY A 140 -1.01 -20.14 5.81
CA GLY A 140 -1.57 -19.07 5.00
C GLY A 140 -2.49 -18.13 5.79
N LYS A 141 -3.38 -18.67 6.63
CA LYS A 141 -4.24 -17.87 7.52
C LYS A 141 -3.41 -17.04 8.51
N GLN A 142 -2.38 -17.64 9.11
CA GLN A 142 -1.46 -16.94 10.03
C GLN A 142 -0.67 -15.83 9.32
N ILE A 143 -0.27 -16.04 8.07
CA ILE A 143 0.41 -15.05 7.23
C ILE A 143 -0.51 -13.86 6.97
N LEU A 144 -1.75 -14.11 6.53
CA LEU A 144 -2.73 -13.04 6.30
C LEU A 144 -2.94 -12.20 7.55
N GLN A 145 -3.17 -12.85 8.69
CA GLN A 145 -3.39 -12.17 9.97
C GLN A 145 -2.17 -11.30 10.33
N SER A 146 -0.97 -11.86 10.20
CA SER A 146 0.28 -11.14 10.49
C SER A 146 0.48 -9.93 9.58
N LEU A 147 0.19 -10.07 8.28
CA LEU A 147 0.26 -8.96 7.32
C LEU A 147 -0.71 -7.84 7.70
N ILE A 148 -1.98 -8.16 7.97
CA ILE A 148 -3.00 -7.17 8.33
C ILE A 148 -2.63 -6.43 9.62
N ASP A 149 -2.20 -7.15 10.64
CA ASP A 149 -2.00 -6.60 11.98
C ASP A 149 -0.67 -5.83 12.12
N HIS A 150 0.33 -6.15 11.29
CA HIS A 150 1.70 -5.66 11.47
C HIS A 150 2.31 -4.97 10.25
N TYR A 151 1.93 -5.32 9.02
CA TYR A 151 2.52 -4.67 7.82
C TYR A 151 2.36 -3.14 7.82
N PRO A 152 1.20 -2.55 8.21
CA PRO A 152 1.06 -1.09 8.25
C PRO A 152 2.09 -0.38 9.16
N LYS A 153 2.63 -1.08 10.17
CA LYS A 153 3.64 -0.54 11.10
C LYS A 153 5.01 -0.34 10.45
N PHE A 154 5.27 -0.99 9.32
CA PHE A 154 6.53 -0.85 8.60
C PHE A 154 6.63 0.46 7.82
N GLN A 155 5.52 1.19 7.63
CA GLN A 155 5.50 2.51 6.96
C GLN A 155 6.30 2.51 5.65
N GLN A 156 6.13 1.48 4.82
CA GLN A 156 6.84 1.28 3.55
C GLN A 156 8.37 1.10 3.63
N LYS A 157 8.94 0.92 4.83
CA LYS A 157 10.29 0.39 4.98
C LYS A 157 10.32 -1.05 4.48
N GLY A 158 11.46 -1.47 3.92
CA GLY A 158 11.62 -2.83 3.41
C GLY A 158 11.15 -3.86 4.44
N CYS A 159 10.32 -4.80 4.00
CA CYS A 159 9.71 -5.81 4.85
C CYS A 159 9.91 -7.19 4.25
N VAL A 160 10.35 -8.11 5.10
CA VAL A 160 10.56 -9.52 4.76
C VAL A 160 9.62 -10.35 5.62
N LEU A 161 8.77 -11.13 4.96
CA LEU A 161 7.96 -12.17 5.58
C LEU A 161 8.80 -13.43 5.72
N LEU A 162 8.79 -14.01 6.91
CA LEU A 162 9.47 -15.27 7.21
C LEU A 162 8.49 -16.26 7.79
N VAL A 163 8.64 -17.51 7.38
CA VAL A 163 8.02 -18.65 8.04
C VAL A 163 9.13 -19.51 8.60
N ILE A 164 9.17 -19.67 9.91
CA ILE A 164 10.12 -20.54 10.60
C ILE A 164 9.38 -21.80 11.04
N ARG A 165 9.94 -22.98 10.77
CA ARG A 165 9.34 -24.25 11.16
C ARG A 165 10.25 -25.01 12.13
N LYS A 166 9.66 -25.51 13.22
CA LYS A 166 10.31 -26.40 14.20
C LYS A 166 9.31 -27.47 14.64
N MET A 167 9.72 -28.73 14.54
CA MET A 167 8.91 -29.90 14.96
C MET A 167 7.49 -29.92 14.38
N GLY A 168 7.31 -29.45 13.14
CA GLY A 168 6.00 -29.40 12.48
C GLY A 168 5.15 -28.18 12.82
N THR A 169 5.58 -27.32 13.74
CA THR A 169 4.93 -26.04 14.04
C THR A 169 5.61 -24.90 13.30
N ALA A 170 4.81 -24.01 12.72
CA ALA A 170 5.27 -22.80 12.06
C ALA A 170 5.08 -21.55 12.93
N VAL A 171 5.99 -20.60 12.74
CA VAL A 171 5.93 -19.25 13.30
C VAL A 171 6.12 -18.28 12.16
N VAL A 172 5.18 -17.35 12.01
CA VAL A 172 5.24 -16.29 11.00
C VAL A 172 5.83 -15.03 11.63
N LEU A 173 6.76 -14.40 10.92
CA LEU A 173 7.38 -13.14 11.32
C LEU A 173 7.36 -12.14 10.16
N LEU A 174 7.11 -10.87 10.48
CA LEU A 174 7.44 -9.75 9.61
C LEU A 174 8.66 -9.05 10.20
N VAL A 175 9.69 -8.86 9.39
CA VAL A 175 10.96 -8.29 9.83
C VAL A 175 11.40 -7.21 8.87
N SER A 176 12.05 -6.17 9.38
CA SER A 176 12.62 -5.11 8.55
C SER A 176 13.73 -5.68 7.66
N SER A 177 13.79 -5.19 6.44
CA SER A 177 14.81 -5.61 5.48
C SER A 177 16.20 -5.23 5.98
N GLY A 178 17.16 -6.16 5.87
CA GLY A 178 18.53 -5.97 6.32
C GLY A 178 18.82 -6.40 7.76
N GLU A 179 17.80 -6.72 8.55
CA GLU A 179 17.98 -7.27 9.90
C GLU A 179 18.51 -8.72 9.84
N GLU A 180 19.51 -9.01 10.68
CA GLU A 180 20.03 -10.36 10.84
C GLU A 180 19.16 -11.18 11.78
N ILE A 181 18.90 -12.44 11.41
CA ILE A 181 18.05 -13.35 12.19
C ILE A 181 18.81 -14.63 12.43
N TYR A 182 18.99 -14.95 13.70
CA TYR A 182 19.65 -16.15 14.16
C TYR A 182 18.62 -17.12 14.72
N LEU A 183 18.62 -18.35 14.20
CA LEU A 183 17.73 -19.40 14.64
C LEU A 183 18.45 -20.36 15.59
N GLU A 184 17.71 -20.96 16.52
CA GLU A 184 18.20 -22.11 17.27
C GLU A 184 18.47 -23.32 16.35
N LYS A 185 19.29 -24.27 16.82
CA LYS A 185 19.84 -25.37 16.01
C LYS A 185 18.82 -26.20 15.22
N THR A 186 17.60 -26.37 15.74
CA THR A 186 16.58 -27.25 15.14
C THR A 186 15.50 -26.51 14.35
N ALA A 187 15.48 -25.18 14.41
CA ALA A 187 14.54 -24.36 13.65
C ALA A 187 15.08 -24.11 12.24
N LYS A 188 14.18 -24.05 11.26
CA LYS A 188 14.52 -23.81 9.85
C LYS A 188 13.67 -22.71 9.27
N ILE A 189 14.26 -21.88 8.40
CA ILE A 189 13.50 -20.95 7.56
C ILE A 189 12.84 -21.78 6.46
N ALA A 190 11.51 -21.88 6.50
CA ALA A 190 10.72 -22.53 5.47
C ALA A 190 10.42 -21.57 4.32
N VAL A 191 10.15 -20.29 4.64
CA VAL A 191 9.87 -19.23 3.65
C VAL A 191 10.70 -18.01 4.00
N LYS A 192 11.29 -17.37 2.98
CA LYS A 192 11.82 -16.00 3.06
C LYS A 192 11.36 -15.20 1.86
N TYR A 193 10.46 -14.25 2.11
CA TYR A 193 9.69 -13.59 1.08
C TYR A 193 9.78 -12.06 1.20
N SER A 194 10.25 -11.40 0.15
CA SER A 194 10.40 -9.93 0.12
C SER A 194 9.09 -9.27 -0.32
N ILE A 195 8.47 -8.52 0.58
CA ILE A 195 7.21 -7.81 0.28
C ILE A 195 7.45 -6.71 -0.76
N SER A 196 8.61 -6.05 -0.72
CA SER A 196 8.99 -5.04 -1.72
C SER A 196 9.02 -5.62 -3.14
N THR A 197 9.58 -6.82 -3.31
CA THR A 197 9.60 -7.50 -4.61
C THR A 197 8.20 -7.91 -5.06
N ALA A 198 7.34 -8.32 -4.13
CA ALA A 198 5.95 -8.64 -4.45
C ALA A 198 5.16 -7.41 -4.90
N ILE A 199 5.37 -6.26 -4.26
CA ILE A 199 4.79 -4.98 -4.67
C ILE A 199 5.18 -4.62 -6.10
N GLU A 200 6.47 -4.73 -6.44
CA GLU A 200 6.95 -4.45 -7.80
C GLU A 200 6.32 -5.38 -8.84
N ARG A 201 6.19 -6.68 -8.54
CA ARG A 201 5.53 -7.66 -9.42
C ARG A 201 4.05 -7.34 -9.58
N LEU A 202 3.36 -7.10 -8.46
CA LEU A 202 1.93 -6.81 -8.46
C LEU A 202 1.63 -5.53 -9.26
N LYS A 203 2.43 -4.47 -9.10
CA LYS A 203 2.26 -3.24 -9.89
C LYS A 203 2.34 -3.50 -11.38
N LYS A 204 3.28 -4.33 -11.84
CA LYS A 204 3.43 -4.69 -13.26
C LYS A 204 2.23 -5.48 -13.79
N ILE A 205 1.57 -6.27 -12.94
CA ILE A 205 0.37 -7.03 -13.32
C ILE A 205 -0.85 -6.11 -13.39
N VAL A 206 -0.94 -5.13 -12.49
CA VAL A 206 -2.15 -4.31 -12.34
C VAL A 206 -2.13 -3.02 -13.17
N HIS A 207 -0.96 -2.48 -13.53
CA HIS A 207 -0.82 -1.30 -14.39
C HIS A 207 -0.76 -1.63 -15.90
N VAL A 208 -1.19 -2.83 -16.29
CA VAL A 208 -1.37 -3.27 -17.68
C VAL A 208 -2.86 -3.33 -18.01
#